data_AF-A0A109G2C5-F1
#
_entry.id   AF-A0A109G2C5-F1
#
_cell.length_a   1.000
_cell.length_b   1.000
_cell.length_c   1.000
_cell.angle_alpha   90.00
_cell.angle_beta   90.00
_cell.angle_gamma   90.00
#
_symmetry.space_group_name_H-M   'P 1'
#
loop_
_entity.id
_entity.type
_entity.pdbx_description
1 polymer ?
#
loop_
_entity_poly.entity_id
_entity_poly.type
_entity_poly.pdbx_seq_one_letter_code
_entity_poly.pdbx_strand_id
1 'polypeptide(L)'
;MKLFSRDLYEDEFTQTYLNPNLQIIEDVYNSFIQMPEKEEVRFFAEISIEGVYDSEKLKEAAFKMIYEIYSRTKFLFYTHIYKTIKLIEALRSMYNEKNYLGWGAIGRSVIEHSAVFFYFVEKLKKENIGGTTFTISQLKKVENLLIKYTNGTSFDWDKLLDGEFENIQLKYQPEDKNHKPVHVHDAIRKLAKRSLLFKDLEIMYSAFCDIVHPNMASHMPFIELTNKNEGINKISLNVNEERSQFIMVLTLDTITLALGNIASLVKELSKYLDHWFNIFENKHPITIDIRN
;
A
#
# COMPACT_ATOMS: atom_id res chain seq x y z
N MET A 1 -13.48 -18.16 -3.63
CA MET A 1 -12.64 -19.34 -3.31
C MET A 1 -12.27 -19.29 -1.83
N LYS A 2 -12.31 -20.43 -1.11
CA LYS A 2 -11.78 -20.50 0.28
C LYS A 2 -10.25 -20.61 0.20
N LEU A 3 -9.55 -19.70 0.87
CA LEU A 3 -8.09 -19.59 0.89
C LEU A 3 -7.50 -20.13 2.18
N PHE A 4 -8.10 -19.76 3.32
CA PHE A 4 -7.61 -20.10 4.65
C PHE A 4 -8.24 -21.40 5.14
N SER A 5 -7.44 -22.26 5.76
CA SER A 5 -7.96 -23.50 6.34
C SER A 5 -8.86 -23.18 7.53
N ARG A 6 -9.99 -23.87 7.69
CA ARG A 6 -10.95 -23.59 8.77
C ARG A 6 -10.95 -24.65 9.88
N ASP A 7 -10.04 -25.60 9.78
CA ASP A 7 -9.88 -26.79 10.64
C ASP A 7 -8.57 -26.75 11.45
N LEU A 8 -7.88 -25.59 11.50
CA LEU A 8 -6.62 -25.43 12.23
C LEU A 8 -6.79 -25.25 13.74
N TYR A 9 -7.97 -24.79 14.16
CA TYR A 9 -8.33 -24.41 15.52
C TYR A 9 -9.71 -24.97 15.86
N GLU A 10 -10.06 -24.93 17.14
CA GLU A 10 -11.37 -25.39 17.61
C GLU A 10 -12.51 -24.72 16.83
N ASP A 11 -13.55 -25.50 16.52
CA ASP A 11 -14.62 -25.07 15.61
C ASP A 11 -15.33 -23.81 16.13
N GLU A 12 -15.71 -23.78 17.41
CA GLU A 12 -16.41 -22.63 18.02
C GLU A 12 -15.55 -21.36 17.96
N PHE A 13 -14.25 -21.49 18.26
CA PHE A 13 -13.28 -20.39 18.19
C PHE A 13 -13.15 -19.88 16.75
N THR A 14 -13.00 -20.78 15.79
CA THR A 14 -12.88 -20.45 14.37
C THR A 14 -14.13 -19.73 13.86
N GLN A 15 -15.32 -20.24 14.16
CA GLN A 15 -16.57 -19.64 13.74
C GLN A 15 -16.78 -18.25 14.34
N THR A 16 -16.43 -18.07 15.62
CA THR A 16 -16.70 -16.83 16.35
C THR A 16 -15.70 -15.72 16.02
N TYR A 17 -14.40 -16.02 16.00
CA TYR A 17 -13.35 -14.99 15.98
C TYR A 17 -12.63 -14.87 14.64
N LEU A 18 -12.48 -15.98 13.91
CA LEU A 18 -11.66 -16.02 12.69
C LEU A 18 -12.52 -15.85 11.43
N ASN A 19 -13.58 -16.65 11.30
CA ASN A 19 -14.35 -16.78 10.07
C ASN A 19 -14.91 -15.47 9.51
N PRO A 20 -15.49 -14.56 10.31
CA PRO A 20 -16.00 -13.29 9.78
C PRO A 20 -14.93 -12.49 9.05
N ASN A 21 -13.74 -12.41 9.66
CA ASN A 21 -12.61 -11.66 9.10
C ASN A 21 -11.98 -12.38 7.91
N LEU A 22 -11.74 -13.69 8.02
CA LEU A 22 -11.17 -14.49 6.94
C LEU A 22 -12.05 -14.46 5.69
N GLN A 23 -13.38 -14.47 5.85
CA GLN A 23 -14.30 -14.36 4.72
C GLN A 23 -14.17 -13.00 4.02
N ILE A 24 -14.07 -11.90 4.76
CA ILE A 24 -13.87 -10.57 4.17
C ILE A 24 -12.55 -10.51 3.39
N ILE A 25 -11.47 -11.07 3.94
CA ILE A 25 -10.17 -11.12 3.24
C ILE A 25 -10.29 -11.92 1.94
N GLU A 26 -10.98 -13.06 1.98
CA GLU A 26 -11.25 -13.88 0.79
C GLU A 26 -12.09 -13.14 -0.24
N ASP A 27 -13.09 -12.37 0.18
CA ASP A 27 -13.93 -11.59 -0.73
C ASP A 27 -13.11 -10.49 -1.43
N VAL A 28 -12.24 -9.79 -0.69
CA VAL A 28 -11.29 -8.83 -1.28
C VAL A 28 -10.40 -9.53 -2.30
N TYR A 29 -9.81 -10.67 -1.96
CA TYR A 29 -8.98 -11.44 -2.89
C TYR A 29 -9.75 -11.84 -4.15
N ASN A 30 -10.93 -12.45 -3.98
CA ASN A 30 -11.78 -12.91 -5.07
C ASN A 30 -12.19 -11.78 -6.00
N SER A 31 -12.36 -10.55 -5.48
CA SER A 31 -12.64 -9.37 -6.30
C SER A 31 -11.44 -8.89 -7.12
N PHE A 32 -10.22 -9.11 -6.63
CA PHE A 32 -8.99 -8.60 -7.24
C PHE A 32 -8.37 -9.58 -8.24
N ILE A 33 -8.48 -10.89 -8.01
CA ILE A 33 -7.94 -11.91 -8.95
C ILE A 33 -8.65 -11.94 -10.31
N GLN A 34 -9.78 -11.24 -10.45
CA GLN A 34 -10.48 -11.10 -11.73
C GLN A 34 -9.81 -10.07 -12.66
N MET A 35 -8.83 -9.31 -12.15
CA MET A 35 -8.11 -8.31 -12.91
C MET A 35 -7.12 -8.96 -13.89
N PRO A 36 -6.77 -8.28 -15.00
CA PRO A 36 -5.77 -8.76 -15.95
C PRO A 36 -4.45 -9.15 -15.27
N GLU A 37 -3.85 -10.26 -15.67
CA GLU A 37 -2.55 -10.71 -15.16
C GLU A 37 -1.39 -9.81 -15.62
N LYS A 38 -1.55 -9.18 -16.79
CA LYS A 38 -0.59 -8.26 -17.38
C LYS A 38 -1.31 -7.01 -17.83
N GLU A 39 -0.67 -5.87 -17.60
CA GLU A 39 -1.08 -4.59 -18.09
C GLU A 39 0.13 -3.79 -18.58
N GLU A 40 -0.05 -3.01 -19.64
CA GLU A 40 1.00 -2.14 -20.16
C GLU A 40 0.74 -0.69 -19.78
N VAL A 41 1.78 -0.05 -19.23
CA VAL A 41 1.85 1.39 -18.95
C VAL A 41 3.11 1.94 -19.59
N ARG A 42 3.04 3.16 -20.10
CA ARG A 42 4.20 3.88 -20.64
C ARG A 42 4.29 5.23 -19.97
N PHE A 43 5.51 5.63 -19.64
CA PHE A 43 5.81 6.95 -19.11
C PHE A 43 6.70 7.68 -20.09
N PHE A 44 6.43 8.95 -20.30
CA PHE A 44 7.30 9.88 -21.00
C PHE A 44 8.36 10.44 -20.05
N ALA A 45 9.49 10.85 -20.61
CA ALA A 45 10.45 11.68 -19.90
C ALA A 45 9.80 13.03 -19.55
N GLU A 46 10.19 13.64 -18.42
CA GLU A 46 9.65 14.93 -17.96
C GLU A 46 9.70 15.99 -19.08
N ILE A 47 8.59 16.69 -19.27
CA ILE A 47 8.46 17.72 -20.29
C ILE A 47 8.53 19.08 -19.62
N SER A 48 9.54 19.88 -19.96
CA SER A 48 9.56 21.28 -19.56
C SER A 48 8.54 22.06 -20.38
N ILE A 49 7.52 22.59 -19.70
CA ILE A 49 6.47 23.46 -20.28
C ILE A 49 6.88 24.94 -20.16
N GLU A 50 8.01 25.23 -19.51
CA GLU A 50 8.45 26.61 -19.31
C GLU A 50 8.87 27.27 -20.64
N GLY A 51 8.23 28.40 -20.97
CA GLY A 51 8.58 29.21 -22.14
C GLY A 51 7.93 28.79 -23.47
N VAL A 52 6.92 27.90 -23.45
CA VAL A 52 6.18 27.53 -24.66
C VAL A 52 5.10 28.59 -24.98
N TYR A 53 5.41 29.53 -25.88
CA TYR A 53 4.47 30.55 -26.36
C TYR A 53 3.69 30.14 -27.63
N ASP A 54 3.98 28.96 -28.17
CA ASP A 54 3.38 28.42 -29.39
C ASP A 54 2.15 27.57 -29.03
N SER A 55 1.01 27.92 -29.63
CA SER A 55 -0.28 27.26 -29.39
C SER A 55 -0.30 25.78 -29.78
N GLU A 56 0.48 25.34 -30.77
CA GLU A 56 0.56 23.92 -31.13
C GLU A 56 1.38 23.14 -30.12
N LYS A 57 2.52 23.71 -29.69
CA LYS A 57 3.36 23.10 -28.64
C LYS A 57 2.67 23.06 -27.28
N LEU A 58 1.82 24.05 -26.97
CA LEU A 58 0.99 24.03 -25.76
C LEU A 58 -0.03 22.89 -25.79
N LYS A 59 -0.67 22.64 -26.93
CA LYS A 59 -1.58 21.49 -27.11
C LYS A 59 -0.83 20.17 -26.96
N GLU A 60 0.35 20.05 -27.57
CA GLU A 60 1.19 18.86 -27.46
C GLU A 60 1.61 18.60 -26.00
N ALA A 61 2.07 19.64 -25.29
CA ALA A 61 2.45 19.55 -23.89
C ALA A 61 1.27 19.14 -23.00
N ALA A 62 0.10 19.76 -23.20
CA ALA A 62 -1.12 19.42 -22.46
C ALA A 62 -1.56 17.97 -22.72
N PHE A 63 -1.52 17.51 -23.97
CA PHE A 63 -1.84 16.12 -24.32
C PHE A 63 -0.90 15.14 -23.61
N LYS A 64 0.41 15.41 -23.61
CA LYS A 64 1.38 14.57 -22.90
C LYS A 64 1.15 14.55 -21.39
N MET A 65 0.82 15.68 -20.77
CA MET A 65 0.46 15.71 -19.34
C MET A 65 -0.79 14.87 -19.04
N ILE A 66 -1.84 14.98 -19.85
CA ILE A 66 -3.06 14.17 -19.72
C ILE A 66 -2.71 12.68 -19.81
N TYR A 67 -1.88 12.31 -20.78
CA TYR A 67 -1.41 10.93 -20.94
C TYR A 67 -0.57 10.45 -19.74
N GLU A 68 0.33 11.28 -19.22
CA GLU A 68 1.12 10.98 -18.03
C GLU A 68 0.24 10.74 -16.80
N ILE A 69 -0.75 11.62 -16.58
CA ILE A 69 -1.69 11.48 -15.46
C ILE A 69 -2.50 10.19 -15.61
N TYR A 70 -3.03 9.92 -16.81
CA TYR A 70 -3.76 8.68 -17.09
C TYR A 70 -2.87 7.44 -16.84
N SER A 71 -1.70 7.39 -17.45
CA SER A 71 -0.78 6.24 -17.38
C SER A 71 -0.26 5.98 -15.97
N ARG A 72 0.04 7.02 -15.20
CA ARG A 72 0.47 6.87 -13.80
C ARG A 72 -0.67 6.56 -12.86
N THR A 73 -1.88 7.06 -13.12
CA THR A 73 -3.09 6.64 -12.39
C THR A 73 -3.36 5.15 -12.63
N LYS A 74 -3.21 4.69 -13.88
CA LYS A 74 -3.29 3.28 -14.27
C LYS A 74 -2.25 2.43 -13.53
N PHE A 75 -1.00 2.90 -13.49
CA PHE A 75 0.06 2.24 -12.71
C PHE A 75 -0.29 2.15 -11.23
N LEU A 76 -0.67 3.27 -10.58
CA LEU A 76 -1.11 3.30 -9.18
C LEU A 76 -2.26 2.31 -8.93
N PHE A 77 -3.24 2.25 -9.83
CA PHE A 77 -4.38 1.35 -9.71
C PHE A 77 -3.96 -0.12 -9.71
N TYR A 78 -3.26 -0.56 -10.76
CA TYR A 78 -2.92 -1.98 -10.92
C TYR A 78 -1.86 -2.45 -9.92
N THR A 79 -0.85 -1.65 -9.62
CA THR A 79 0.20 -2.08 -8.67
C THR A 79 -0.32 -2.25 -7.25
N HIS A 80 -1.30 -1.44 -6.82
CA HIS A 80 -1.96 -1.64 -5.52
C HIS A 80 -2.79 -2.93 -5.49
N ILE A 81 -3.49 -3.25 -6.57
CA ILE A 81 -4.24 -4.52 -6.67
C ILE A 81 -3.28 -5.71 -6.62
N TYR A 82 -2.26 -5.73 -7.48
CA TYR A 82 -1.30 -6.83 -7.57
C TYR A 82 -0.53 -7.04 -6.25
N LYS A 83 -0.10 -5.94 -5.62
CA LYS A 83 0.54 -6.02 -4.31
C LYS A 83 -0.41 -6.56 -3.24
N THR A 84 -1.68 -6.17 -3.27
CA THR A 84 -2.69 -6.68 -2.31
C THR A 84 -2.94 -8.17 -2.49
N ILE A 85 -3.05 -8.66 -3.73
CA ILE A 85 -3.16 -10.10 -4.04
C ILE A 85 -1.99 -10.85 -3.41
N LYS A 86 -0.75 -10.39 -3.62
CA LYS A 86 0.46 -11.03 -3.07
C LYS A 86 0.54 -10.98 -1.55
N LEU A 87 0.08 -9.89 -0.94
CA LEU A 87 -0.02 -9.79 0.52
C LEU A 87 -1.05 -10.78 1.09
N ILE A 88 -2.21 -10.96 0.46
CA ILE A 88 -3.21 -11.94 0.89
C ILE A 88 -2.71 -13.37 0.69
N GLU A 89 -2.04 -13.67 -0.42
CA GLU A 89 -1.40 -14.98 -0.64
C GLU A 89 -0.36 -15.30 0.43
N ALA A 90 0.44 -14.31 0.82
CA ALA A 90 1.39 -14.45 1.91
C ALA A 90 0.69 -14.65 3.26
N LEU A 91 -0.34 -13.86 3.59
CA LEU A 91 -1.15 -14.05 4.81
C LEU A 91 -1.73 -15.46 4.88
N ARG A 92 -2.24 -15.98 3.75
CA ARG A 92 -2.76 -17.34 3.64
C ARG A 92 -1.70 -18.38 3.97
N SER A 93 -0.52 -18.29 3.36
CA SER A 93 0.60 -19.21 3.62
C SER A 93 0.97 -19.18 5.11
N MET A 94 1.15 -17.98 5.66
CA MET A 94 1.55 -17.81 7.06
C MET A 94 0.49 -18.33 8.04
N TYR A 95 -0.79 -18.11 7.75
CA TYR A 95 -1.89 -18.64 8.54
C TYR A 95 -1.97 -20.18 8.48
N ASN A 96 -1.98 -20.75 7.27
CA ASN A 96 -2.12 -22.20 7.07
C ASN A 96 -0.94 -23.00 7.62
N GLU A 97 0.25 -22.42 7.63
CA GLU A 97 1.46 -23.01 8.20
C GLU A 97 1.64 -22.73 9.69
N LYS A 98 0.71 -22.01 10.33
CA LYS A 98 0.84 -21.51 11.71
C LYS A 98 2.15 -20.73 11.93
N ASN A 99 2.61 -20.00 10.91
CA ASN A 99 3.80 -19.15 10.98
C ASN A 99 3.45 -17.75 11.50
N TYR A 100 3.42 -17.60 12.82
CA TYR A 100 2.96 -16.38 13.49
C TYR A 100 3.90 -15.17 13.32
N LEU A 101 5.21 -15.40 13.20
CA LEU A 101 6.16 -14.32 12.92
C LEU A 101 5.94 -13.76 11.51
N GLY A 102 5.81 -14.66 10.54
CA GLY A 102 5.49 -14.30 9.17
C GLY A 102 4.13 -13.59 9.09
N TRP A 103 3.12 -14.07 9.82
CA TRP A 103 1.83 -13.39 9.95
C TRP A 103 1.98 -11.94 10.42
N GLY A 104 2.78 -11.72 11.47
CA GLY A 104 3.11 -10.38 11.96
C GLY A 104 3.76 -9.50 10.90
N ALA A 105 4.76 -10.03 10.18
CA ALA A 105 5.50 -9.30 9.15
C ALA A 105 4.59 -8.88 7.98
N ILE A 106 3.77 -9.80 7.50
CA ILE A 106 2.86 -9.53 6.39
C ILE A 106 1.71 -8.61 6.84
N GLY A 107 1.14 -8.84 8.03
CA GLY A 107 0.08 -8.01 8.60
C GLY A 107 0.51 -6.55 8.77
N ARG A 108 1.75 -6.32 9.23
CA ARG A 108 2.36 -4.99 9.24
C ARG A 108 2.40 -4.38 7.83
N SER A 109 2.90 -5.13 6.85
CA SER A 109 3.02 -4.65 5.47
C SER A 109 1.67 -4.28 4.86
N VAL A 110 0.59 -5.00 5.20
CA VAL A 110 -0.79 -4.66 4.80
C VAL A 110 -1.22 -3.29 5.35
N ILE A 111 -0.94 -3.00 6.62
CA ILE A 111 -1.25 -1.71 7.24
C ILE A 111 -0.48 -0.59 6.56
N GLU A 112 0.83 -0.76 6.35
CA GLU A 112 1.68 0.21 5.67
C GLU A 112 1.18 0.48 4.24
N HIS A 113 0.83 -0.58 3.51
CA HIS A 113 0.28 -0.49 2.17
C HIS A 113 -1.03 0.30 2.14
N SER A 114 -1.95 -0.01 3.05
CA SER A 114 -3.24 0.69 3.18
C SER A 114 -3.06 2.17 3.49
N ALA A 115 -2.15 2.50 4.41
CA ALA A 115 -1.85 3.88 4.81
C ALA A 115 -1.21 4.71 3.69
N VAL A 116 -0.21 4.15 3.00
CA VAL A 116 0.44 4.83 1.86
C VAL A 116 -0.55 5.02 0.72
N PHE A 117 -1.40 4.01 0.43
CA PHE A 117 -2.40 4.15 -0.61
C PHE A 117 -3.39 5.28 -0.29
N PHE A 118 -3.90 5.30 0.94
CA PHE A 118 -4.77 6.35 1.45
C PHE A 118 -4.14 7.73 1.30
N TYR A 119 -2.86 7.88 1.65
CA TYR A 119 -2.13 9.14 1.53
C TYR A 119 -2.18 9.70 0.10
N PHE A 120 -1.92 8.87 -0.92
CA PHE A 120 -1.90 9.33 -2.31
C PHE A 120 -3.31 9.64 -2.80
N VAL A 121 -4.28 8.74 -2.60
CA VAL A 121 -5.67 8.96 -3.05
C VAL A 121 -6.27 10.23 -2.44
N GLU A 122 -6.07 10.48 -1.14
CA GLU A 122 -6.58 11.70 -0.50
C GLU A 122 -5.89 12.98 -0.98
N LYS A 123 -4.61 12.90 -1.36
CA LYS A 123 -3.93 14.05 -1.97
C LYS A 123 -4.44 14.33 -3.38
N LEU A 124 -4.64 13.29 -4.20
CA LEU A 124 -5.19 13.45 -5.55
C LEU A 124 -6.62 14.02 -5.50
N LYS A 125 -7.44 13.60 -4.52
CA LYS A 125 -8.76 14.19 -4.25
C LYS A 125 -8.69 15.69 -3.95
N LYS A 126 -7.74 16.12 -3.12
CA LYS A 126 -7.56 17.54 -2.78
C LYS A 126 -7.21 18.39 -3.99
N GLU A 127 -6.53 17.81 -4.98
CA GLU A 127 -6.24 18.45 -6.26
C GLU A 127 -7.36 18.27 -7.30
N ASN A 128 -8.53 17.77 -6.89
CA ASN A 128 -9.71 17.54 -7.74
C ASN A 128 -9.41 16.72 -9.00
N ILE A 129 -8.69 15.59 -8.84
CA ILE A 129 -8.29 14.71 -9.96
C ILE A 129 -9.45 14.24 -10.87
N GLY A 130 -10.70 14.28 -10.40
CA GLY A 130 -11.89 13.94 -11.20
C GLY A 130 -12.64 15.14 -11.80
N GLY A 131 -12.06 16.35 -11.76
CA GLY A 131 -12.67 17.57 -12.28
C GLY A 131 -12.68 17.64 -13.81
N THR A 132 -13.43 18.58 -14.38
CA THR A 132 -13.45 18.83 -15.83
C THR A 132 -12.75 20.13 -16.24
N THR A 133 -12.33 20.92 -15.25
CA THR A 133 -11.62 22.19 -15.45
C THR A 133 -10.39 22.20 -14.56
N PHE A 134 -9.24 22.49 -15.16
CA PHE A 134 -7.95 22.49 -14.49
C PHE A 134 -7.13 23.72 -14.85
N THR A 135 -6.32 24.21 -13.92
CA THR A 135 -5.18 25.07 -14.26
C THR A 135 -3.95 24.21 -14.56
N ILE A 136 -2.97 24.75 -15.30
CA ILE A 136 -1.68 24.07 -15.52
C ILE A 136 -1.01 23.72 -14.18
N SER A 137 -1.08 24.64 -13.20
CA SER A 137 -0.52 24.43 -11.86
C SER A 137 -1.16 23.23 -11.15
N GLN A 138 -2.48 23.05 -11.26
CA GLN A 138 -3.18 21.89 -10.71
C GLN A 138 -2.74 20.58 -11.39
N LEU A 139 -2.68 20.55 -12.73
CA LEU A 139 -2.22 19.37 -13.46
C LEU A 139 -0.80 18.97 -13.07
N LYS A 140 0.13 19.95 -12.95
CA LYS A 140 1.50 19.70 -12.48
C LYS A 140 1.53 19.14 -11.06
N LYS A 141 0.65 19.59 -10.16
CA LYS A 141 0.57 19.02 -8.79
C LYS A 141 0.10 17.57 -8.82
N VAL A 142 -0.92 17.25 -9.62
CA VAL A 142 -1.40 15.87 -9.81
C VAL A 142 -0.31 14.98 -10.37
N GLU A 143 0.34 15.42 -11.45
CA GLU A 143 1.45 14.72 -12.10
C GLU A 143 2.61 14.50 -11.12
N ASN A 144 3.06 15.53 -10.41
CA ASN A 144 4.14 15.41 -9.42
C ASN A 144 3.80 14.44 -8.28
N LEU A 145 2.55 14.39 -7.83
CA LEU A 145 2.11 13.41 -6.83
C LEU A 145 2.21 11.97 -7.37
N LEU A 146 1.84 11.77 -8.62
CA LEU A 146 1.91 10.48 -9.29
C LEU A 146 3.36 10.06 -9.60
N ILE A 147 4.21 10.98 -10.07
CA ILE A 147 5.66 10.77 -10.23
C ILE A 147 6.29 10.40 -8.89
N LYS A 148 5.94 11.12 -7.81
CA LYS A 148 6.41 10.80 -6.48
C LYS A 148 6.03 9.39 -6.05
N TYR A 149 4.85 8.90 -6.41
CA TYR A 149 4.45 7.52 -6.12
C TYR A 149 5.29 6.51 -6.90
N THR A 150 5.48 6.72 -8.21
CA THR A 150 6.18 5.75 -9.06
C THR A 150 7.69 5.71 -8.81
N ASN A 151 8.30 6.86 -8.50
CA ASN A 151 9.76 7.02 -8.46
C ASN A 151 10.30 7.31 -7.05
N GLY A 152 9.42 7.50 -6.06
CA GLY A 152 9.82 7.81 -4.69
C GLY A 152 10.48 6.63 -4.00
N THR A 153 11.81 6.68 -3.85
CA THR A 153 12.61 5.63 -3.18
C THR A 153 13.68 6.25 -2.29
N SER A 154 13.96 5.63 -1.15
CA SER A 154 15.13 5.96 -0.33
C SER A 154 16.42 5.31 -0.82
N PHE A 155 16.30 4.22 -1.59
CA PHE A 155 17.44 3.47 -2.11
C PHE A 155 17.70 3.82 -3.58
N ASP A 156 18.97 3.90 -3.97
CA ASP A 156 19.42 4.27 -5.31
C ASP A 156 19.30 3.07 -6.28
N TRP A 157 18.06 2.74 -6.64
CA TRP A 157 17.76 1.62 -7.54
C TRP A 157 18.37 1.81 -8.92
N ASP A 158 18.39 3.03 -9.45
CA ASP A 158 18.95 3.31 -10.78
C ASP A 158 20.41 2.86 -10.85
N LYS A 159 21.25 3.31 -9.89
CA LYS A 159 22.66 2.87 -9.83
C LYS A 159 22.80 1.37 -9.64
N LEU A 160 21.94 0.75 -8.83
CA LEU A 160 22.01 -0.69 -8.64
C LEU A 160 21.71 -1.44 -9.94
N LEU A 161 20.68 -1.00 -10.67
CA LEU A 161 20.26 -1.58 -11.95
C LEU A 161 21.29 -1.31 -13.06
N ASP A 162 22.01 -0.19 -12.99
CA ASP A 162 23.12 0.14 -13.88
C ASP A 162 24.43 -0.61 -13.55
N GLY A 163 24.41 -1.47 -12.52
CA GLY A 163 25.56 -2.29 -12.12
C GLY A 163 26.61 -1.56 -11.28
N GLU A 164 26.31 -0.36 -10.78
CA GLU A 164 27.23 0.48 -10.00
C GLU A 164 27.24 0.14 -8.50
N PHE A 165 27.12 -1.13 -8.13
CA PHE A 165 27.01 -1.53 -6.71
C PHE A 165 28.23 -1.10 -5.88
N GLU A 166 29.45 -1.19 -6.43
CA GLU A 166 30.67 -0.74 -5.75
C GLU A 166 30.63 0.76 -5.44
N ASN A 167 30.10 1.58 -6.35
CA ASN A 167 29.92 3.02 -6.12
C ASN A 167 28.90 3.28 -5.00
N ILE A 168 27.83 2.49 -4.94
CA ILE A 168 26.85 2.56 -3.85
C ILE A 168 27.55 2.23 -2.54
N GLN A 169 28.32 1.15 -2.44
CA GLN A 169 29.01 0.77 -1.21
C GLN A 169 29.97 1.85 -0.69
N LEU A 170 30.72 2.49 -1.60
CA LEU A 170 31.72 3.49 -1.24
C LEU A 170 31.12 4.86 -0.89
N LYS A 171 29.96 5.20 -1.44
CA LYS A 171 29.37 6.55 -1.36
C LYS A 171 27.90 6.55 -0.92
N TYR A 172 27.44 5.50 -0.24
CA TYR A 172 26.04 5.40 0.18
C TYR A 172 25.68 6.57 1.10
N GLN A 173 24.86 7.47 0.59
CA GLN A 173 24.25 8.55 1.37
C GLN A 173 22.73 8.39 1.28
N PRO A 174 22.07 7.97 2.37
CA PRO A 174 20.63 7.70 2.39
C PRO A 174 19.74 8.90 2.02
N GLU A 175 20.28 10.12 2.02
CA GLU A 175 19.49 11.36 2.04
C GLU A 175 19.58 12.20 0.75
N ASP A 176 20.35 11.79 -0.26
CA ASP A 176 20.87 12.73 -1.28
C ASP A 176 20.17 12.70 -2.65
N LYS A 177 18.87 12.38 -2.75
CA LYS A 177 18.18 12.39 -4.06
C LYS A 177 16.79 13.05 -4.11
N ASN A 178 16.47 13.49 -5.33
CA ASN A 178 15.31 14.29 -5.78
C ASN A 178 13.92 13.68 -5.50
N HIS A 179 13.80 12.47 -4.94
CA HIS A 179 12.53 11.76 -4.81
C HIS A 179 12.35 11.15 -3.41
N LYS A 180 12.10 12.00 -2.40
CA LYS A 180 11.86 11.55 -1.02
C LYS A 180 10.64 10.64 -0.93
N PRO A 181 10.76 9.38 -0.44
CA PRO A 181 9.62 8.49 -0.29
C PRO A 181 8.60 9.05 0.72
N VAL A 182 7.41 8.47 0.75
CA VAL A 182 6.43 8.80 1.80
C VAL A 182 6.88 8.18 3.12
N HIS A 183 6.97 9.00 4.18
CA HIS A 183 7.16 8.49 5.53
C HIS A 183 5.91 7.71 5.96
N VAL A 184 6.06 6.40 6.09
CA VAL A 184 4.98 5.46 6.39
C VAL A 184 4.27 5.81 7.71
N HIS A 185 5.02 6.20 8.75
CA HIS A 185 4.43 6.61 10.03
C HIS A 185 3.49 7.82 9.89
N ASP A 186 3.82 8.80 9.05
CA ASP A 186 2.95 9.95 8.80
C ASP A 186 1.70 9.55 8.02
N ALA A 187 1.82 8.59 7.11
CA ALA A 187 0.67 8.03 6.40
C ALA A 187 -0.27 7.28 7.36
N ILE A 188 0.29 6.47 8.27
CA ILE A 188 -0.49 5.74 9.29
C ILE A 188 -1.23 6.71 10.21
N ARG A 189 -0.54 7.72 10.73
CA ARG A 189 -1.16 8.78 11.56
C ARG A 189 -2.32 9.49 10.86
N LYS A 190 -2.20 9.71 9.54
CA LYS A 190 -3.28 10.31 8.75
C LYS A 190 -4.45 9.35 8.59
N LEU A 191 -4.20 8.07 8.34
CA LEU A 191 -5.24 7.05 8.24
C LEU A 191 -5.97 6.87 9.57
N ALA A 192 -5.24 6.82 10.69
CA ALA A 192 -5.79 6.70 12.04
C ALA A 192 -6.78 7.84 12.39
N LYS A 193 -6.51 9.05 11.88
CA LYS A 193 -7.38 10.23 12.07
C LYS A 193 -8.61 10.27 11.18
N ARG A 194 -8.75 9.37 10.20
CA ARG A 194 -9.85 9.40 9.23
C ARG A 194 -11.21 9.08 9.86
N SER A 195 -11.27 8.08 10.73
CA SER A 195 -12.52 7.62 11.34
C SER A 195 -12.25 6.82 12.61
N LEU A 196 -13.27 6.69 13.48
CA LEU A 196 -13.20 5.88 14.70
C LEU A 196 -12.82 4.42 14.47
N LEU A 197 -13.07 3.87 13.26
CA LEU A 197 -12.66 2.51 12.91
C LEU A 197 -11.14 2.32 12.93
N PHE A 198 -10.36 3.37 12.63
CA PHE A 198 -8.89 3.30 12.59
C PHE A 198 -8.22 3.84 13.85
N LYS A 199 -8.98 4.13 14.92
CA LYS A 199 -8.45 4.80 16.12
C LYS A 199 -7.29 4.02 16.77
N ASP A 200 -7.35 2.69 16.71
CA ASP A 200 -6.38 1.79 17.34
C ASP A 200 -5.24 1.39 16.38
N LEU A 201 -5.23 1.90 15.15
CA LEU A 201 -4.27 1.51 14.11
C LEU A 201 -2.82 1.79 14.52
N GLU A 202 -2.54 2.90 15.20
CA GLU A 202 -1.19 3.22 15.67
C GLU A 202 -0.72 2.29 16.80
N ILE A 203 -1.64 1.89 17.69
CA ILE A 203 -1.37 0.92 18.76
C ILE A 203 -1.05 -0.44 18.15
N MET A 204 -1.92 -0.90 17.24
CA MET A 204 -1.76 -2.18 16.57
C MET A 204 -0.50 -2.22 15.70
N TYR A 205 -0.20 -1.15 14.96
CA TYR A 205 1.03 -1.05 14.20
C TYR A 205 2.28 -1.10 15.09
N SER A 206 2.22 -0.52 16.30
CA SER A 206 3.31 -0.61 17.28
C SER A 206 3.49 -2.05 17.79
N ALA A 207 2.39 -2.77 18.06
CA ALA A 207 2.43 -4.18 18.42
C ALA A 207 3.03 -5.04 17.30
N PHE A 208 2.64 -4.79 16.05
CA PHE A 208 3.25 -5.43 14.88
C PHE A 208 4.74 -5.16 14.78
N CYS A 209 5.18 -3.91 14.97
CA CYS A 209 6.61 -3.57 15.00
C CYS A 209 7.36 -4.38 16.05
N ASP A 210 6.78 -4.58 17.22
CA ASP A 210 7.44 -5.33 18.30
C ASP A 210 7.51 -6.83 18.02
N ILE A 211 6.54 -7.39 17.30
CA ILE A 211 6.51 -8.80 16.88
C ILE A 211 7.55 -9.10 15.78
N VAL A 212 7.81 -8.14 14.88
CA VAL A 212 8.62 -8.38 13.67
C VAL A 212 10.08 -7.99 13.80
N HIS A 213 10.39 -7.04 14.68
CA HIS A 213 11.77 -6.69 15.00
C HIS A 213 12.31 -7.62 16.10
N PRO A 214 13.63 -7.79 16.22
CA PRO A 214 14.24 -8.66 17.25
C PRO A 214 14.11 -8.07 18.67
N ASN A 215 12.85 -7.96 19.13
CA ASN A 215 12.42 -7.49 20.43
C ASN A 215 11.74 -8.62 21.20
N MET A 216 11.37 -8.37 22.46
CA MET A 216 10.76 -9.37 23.34
C MET A 216 9.50 -10.01 22.74
N ALA A 217 8.63 -9.23 22.09
CA ALA A 217 7.41 -9.77 21.48
C ALA A 217 7.69 -10.77 20.34
N SER A 218 8.75 -10.58 19.55
CA SER A 218 9.17 -11.56 18.53
C SER A 218 9.62 -12.91 19.11
N HIS A 219 9.98 -12.94 20.39
CA HIS A 219 10.36 -14.17 21.09
C HIS A 219 9.19 -14.82 21.85
N MET A 220 8.07 -14.11 22.03
CA MET A 220 6.90 -14.62 22.77
C MET A 220 6.33 -15.95 22.25
N PRO A 221 6.35 -16.27 20.94
CA PRO A 221 5.92 -17.57 20.44
C PRO A 221 6.76 -18.75 20.98
N PHE A 222 8.03 -18.49 21.30
CA PHE A 222 9.01 -19.53 21.66
C PHE A 222 9.30 -19.61 23.15
N ILE A 223 8.81 -18.65 23.95
CA ILE A 223 9.12 -18.53 25.37
C ILE A 223 7.84 -18.69 26.20
N GLU A 224 7.85 -19.67 27.10
CA GLU A 224 6.92 -19.75 28.23
C GLU A 224 7.45 -18.87 29.36
N LEU A 225 6.98 -17.62 29.39
CA LEU A 225 7.27 -16.72 30.50
C LEU A 225 6.41 -17.11 31.71
N THR A 226 7.06 -17.41 32.82
CA THR A 226 6.37 -17.43 34.12
C THR A 226 5.91 -16.01 34.48
N ASN A 227 4.80 -15.89 35.20
CA ASN A 227 4.11 -14.61 35.47
C ASN A 227 4.91 -13.53 36.25
N LYS A 228 6.23 -13.66 36.42
CA LYS A 228 7.04 -12.77 37.27
C LYS A 228 8.46 -12.44 36.79
N ASN A 229 8.86 -12.72 35.55
CA ASN A 229 10.28 -12.57 35.11
C ASN A 229 11.29 -13.32 36.01
N GLU A 230 10.80 -14.24 36.84
CA GLU A 230 11.55 -14.99 37.84
C GLU A 230 11.29 -16.48 37.64
N GLY A 231 12.36 -17.28 37.74
CA GLY A 231 12.30 -18.73 37.64
C GLY A 231 12.77 -19.29 36.29
N ILE A 232 12.47 -20.57 36.06
CA ILE A 232 12.88 -21.31 34.86
C ILE A 232 11.88 -21.03 33.75
N ASN A 233 12.31 -20.24 32.75
CA ASN A 233 11.57 -20.06 31.51
C ASN A 233 11.84 -21.24 30.57
N LYS A 234 10.81 -21.77 29.91
CA LYS A 234 10.99 -22.81 28.89
C LYS A 234 11.05 -22.18 27.51
N ILE A 235 12.01 -22.65 26.70
CA ILE A 235 12.20 -22.21 25.32
C ILE A 235 12.09 -23.43 24.41
N SER A 236 11.27 -23.33 23.37
CA SER A 236 11.20 -24.32 22.29
C SER A 236 10.45 -23.71 21.10
N LEU A 237 10.56 -24.37 19.95
CA LEU A 237 9.93 -23.92 18.70
C LEU A 237 8.40 -23.84 18.79
N ASN A 238 7.76 -24.58 19.72
CA ASN A 238 6.30 -24.71 19.80
C ASN A 238 5.73 -24.55 21.23
N VAL A 239 6.40 -23.82 22.12
CA VAL A 239 5.98 -23.80 23.55
C VAL A 239 4.69 -23.00 23.78
N ASN A 240 4.37 -22.05 22.91
CA ASN A 240 3.26 -21.12 23.18
C ASN A 240 2.31 -20.94 22.00
N GLU A 241 1.68 -22.03 21.56
CA GLU A 241 0.69 -22.00 20.49
C GLU A 241 -0.49 -21.09 20.85
N GLU A 242 -1.00 -21.15 22.09
CA GLU A 242 -2.12 -20.31 22.55
C GLU A 242 -1.83 -18.81 22.47
N ARG A 243 -0.66 -18.35 22.96
CA ARG A 243 -0.29 -16.93 22.85
C ARG A 243 -0.09 -16.51 21.40
N SER A 244 0.43 -17.40 20.57
CA SER A 244 0.64 -17.11 19.16
C SER A 244 -0.68 -17.03 18.39
N GLN A 245 -1.65 -17.90 18.71
CA GLN A 245 -3.03 -17.80 18.25
C GLN A 245 -3.69 -16.51 18.72
N PHE A 246 -3.50 -16.11 19.98
CA PHE A 246 -4.01 -14.85 20.50
C PHE A 246 -3.49 -13.64 19.71
N ILE A 247 -2.18 -13.59 19.40
CA ILE A 247 -1.59 -12.53 18.57
C ILE A 247 -2.28 -12.47 17.20
N MET A 248 -2.49 -13.63 16.58
CA MET A 248 -3.16 -13.71 15.28
C MET A 248 -4.59 -13.17 15.35
N VAL A 249 -5.37 -13.56 16.36
CA VAL A 249 -6.76 -13.07 16.54
C VAL A 249 -6.79 -11.58 16.81
N LEU A 250 -5.94 -11.10 17.72
CA LEU A 250 -5.85 -9.68 18.08
C LEU A 250 -5.53 -8.81 16.85
N THR A 251 -4.71 -9.33 15.94
CA THR A 251 -4.23 -8.59 14.76
C THR A 251 -5.13 -8.74 13.53
N LEU A 252 -5.93 -9.81 13.45
CA LEU A 252 -6.73 -10.15 12.29
C LEU A 252 -7.77 -9.07 11.91
N ASP A 253 -8.43 -8.47 12.90
CA ASP A 253 -9.41 -7.40 12.65
C ASP A 253 -8.76 -6.17 12.00
N THR A 254 -7.58 -5.77 12.49
CA THR A 254 -6.85 -4.63 11.91
C THR A 254 -6.37 -4.91 10.49
N ILE A 255 -5.88 -6.13 10.23
CA ILE A 255 -5.50 -6.57 8.87
C ILE A 255 -6.71 -6.51 7.95
N THR A 256 -7.85 -7.04 8.40
CA THR A 256 -9.10 -7.08 7.64
C THR A 256 -9.59 -5.67 7.32
N LEU A 257 -9.59 -4.77 8.31
CA LEU A 257 -9.93 -3.37 8.14
C LEU A 257 -9.01 -2.67 7.13
N ALA A 258 -7.69 -2.91 7.22
CA ALA A 258 -6.73 -2.33 6.30
C ALA A 258 -6.93 -2.82 4.85
N LEU A 259 -7.27 -4.09 4.65
CA LEU A 259 -7.61 -4.66 3.33
C LEU A 259 -8.94 -4.12 2.80
N GLY A 260 -9.96 -4.02 3.64
CA GLY A 260 -11.23 -3.39 3.28
C GLY A 260 -11.06 -1.93 2.85
N ASN A 261 -10.16 -1.19 3.53
CA ASN A 261 -9.79 0.16 3.10
C ASN A 261 -9.11 0.18 1.73
N ILE A 262 -8.19 -0.74 1.46
CA ILE A 262 -7.55 -0.85 0.14
C ILE A 262 -8.61 -1.11 -0.94
N ALA A 263 -9.53 -2.05 -0.73
CA ALA A 263 -10.64 -2.30 -1.66
C ALA A 263 -11.50 -1.07 -1.92
N SER A 264 -11.83 -0.32 -0.86
CA SER A 264 -12.55 0.96 -0.97
C SER A 264 -11.79 2.00 -1.80
N LEU A 265 -10.48 2.12 -1.60
CA LEU A 265 -9.61 3.04 -2.33
C LEU A 265 -9.42 2.63 -3.79
N VAL A 266 -9.31 1.34 -4.10
CA VAL A 266 -9.30 0.82 -5.48
C VAL A 266 -10.58 1.21 -6.20
N LYS A 267 -11.74 0.99 -5.57
CA LYS A 267 -13.05 1.39 -6.14
C LYS A 267 -13.17 2.90 -6.36
N GLU A 268 -12.55 3.70 -5.50
CA GLU A 268 -12.52 5.14 -5.71
C GLU A 268 -11.60 5.53 -6.86
N LEU A 269 -10.40 4.94 -6.91
CA LEU A 269 -9.41 5.21 -7.95
C LEU A 269 -9.87 4.75 -9.34
N SER A 270 -10.67 3.68 -9.43
CA SER A 270 -11.23 3.22 -10.71
C SER A 270 -12.06 4.32 -11.39
N LYS A 271 -12.80 5.13 -10.62
CA LYS A 271 -13.57 6.26 -11.14
C LYS A 271 -12.66 7.31 -11.78
N TYR A 272 -11.51 7.58 -11.16
CA TYR A 272 -10.54 8.51 -11.71
C TYR A 272 -9.85 7.93 -12.94
N LEU A 273 -9.51 6.64 -12.91
CA LEU A 273 -8.95 5.96 -14.07
C LEU A 273 -9.90 6.02 -15.28
N ASP A 274 -11.18 5.70 -15.08
CA ASP A 274 -12.22 5.80 -16.11
C ASP A 274 -12.40 7.23 -16.62
N HIS A 275 -12.38 8.21 -15.70
CA HIS A 275 -12.45 9.62 -16.05
C HIS A 275 -11.29 10.03 -16.96
N TRP A 276 -10.04 9.76 -16.58
CA TRP A 276 -8.85 10.10 -17.36
C TRP A 276 -8.76 9.31 -18.67
N PHE A 277 -9.22 8.06 -18.70
CA PHE A 277 -9.35 7.31 -19.95
C PHE A 277 -10.30 8.00 -20.93
N ASN A 278 -11.46 8.44 -20.46
CA ASN A 278 -12.43 9.14 -21.30
C ASN A 278 -11.93 10.51 -21.80
N ILE A 279 -11.12 11.21 -21.00
CA ILE A 279 -10.44 12.44 -21.44
C ILE A 279 -9.43 12.12 -22.54
N PHE A 280 -8.58 11.12 -22.31
CA PHE A 280 -7.55 10.69 -23.27
C PHE A 280 -8.16 10.26 -24.61
N GLU A 281 -9.26 9.52 -24.58
CA GLU A 281 -10.02 9.10 -25.77
C GLU A 281 -10.85 10.24 -26.41
N ASN A 282 -10.72 11.48 -25.93
CA ASN A 282 -11.49 12.65 -26.35
C ASN A 282 -13.02 12.49 -26.24
N LYS A 283 -13.50 11.58 -25.38
CA LYS A 283 -14.94 11.37 -25.13
C LYS A 283 -15.50 12.43 -24.18
N HIS A 284 -14.70 12.86 -23.20
CA HIS A 284 -15.05 13.92 -22.26
C HIS A 284 -13.99 15.03 -22.31
N PRO A 285 -14.20 16.09 -23.10
CA PRO A 285 -13.22 17.17 -23.19
C PRO A 285 -13.09 17.90 -21.84
N ILE A 286 -11.86 18.26 -21.48
CA ILE A 286 -11.58 19.11 -20.33
C ILE A 286 -11.24 20.53 -20.77
N THR A 287 -11.41 21.48 -19.85
CA THR A 287 -10.97 22.86 -20.01
C THR A 287 -9.67 23.06 -19.23
N ILE A 288 -8.61 23.52 -19.90
CA ILE A 288 -7.35 23.88 -19.25
C ILE A 288 -7.23 25.40 -19.26
N ASP A 289 -7.30 26.02 -18.07
CA ASP A 289 -7.01 27.43 -17.92
C ASP A 289 -5.50 27.66 -17.93
N ILE A 290 -5.08 28.40 -18.96
CA ILE A 290 -3.68 28.76 -19.22
C ILE A 290 -3.29 30.04 -18.46
N ARG A 291 -4.25 30.73 -17.83
CA ARG A 291 -4.01 31.91 -17.00
C ARG A 291 -3.69 31.40 -15.59
N ASN A 292 -2.48 31.72 -15.11
CA ASN A 292 -2.11 31.48 -13.72
C ASN A 292 -2.89 32.39 -12.78
#